data_AF-A0A2R8BVV4-F1
#
_entry.id   AF-A0A2R8BVV4-F1
#
_cell.length_a   1.000
_cell.length_b   1.000
_cell.length_c   1.000
_cell.angle_alpha   90.00
_cell.angle_beta   90.00
_cell.angle_gamma   90.00
#
_symmetry.space_group_name_H-M   'P 1'
#
loop_
_entity.id
_entity.type
_entity.pdbx_description
1 polymer ?
#
loop_
_entity_poly.entity_id
_entity_poly.type
_entity_poly.pdbx_seq_one_letter_code
_entity_poly.pdbx_strand_id
1 'polypeptide(L)'
;MRRALLFASLAALPAYAQDEPPVGGIGRLACSEITGAANAPYLAQASDWALGYMAGRIDAGQSPAEGETLSPDDSVDVIAGIAIRCRETPDAPVIDAVRAYADRIFDETAEGGPVTADPPAPPPDMPPEPEAPRETDAPPPRPDDLTEAAANDPEGDERPSDEDVDDDAEQSPAEGAGTD
;
A
#
# COMPACT_ATOMS: atom_id res chain seq x y z
N MET A 1 2.10 -15.06 68.33
CA MET A 1 2.69 -14.18 67.30
C MET A 1 1.94 -14.40 65.99
N ARG A 2 0.98 -13.52 65.67
CA ARG A 2 0.20 -13.56 64.41
C ARG A 2 0.80 -12.54 63.46
N ARG A 3 1.45 -12.99 62.38
CA ARG A 3 1.94 -12.13 61.30
C ARG A 3 0.77 -11.83 60.37
N ALA A 4 0.40 -10.56 60.28
CA ALA A 4 -0.60 -10.05 59.34
C ALA A 4 0.02 -9.98 57.94
N LEU A 5 -0.55 -10.72 56.98
CA LEU A 5 -0.30 -10.55 55.56
C LEU A 5 -1.19 -9.40 55.07
N LEU A 6 -0.59 -8.23 54.86
CA LEU A 6 -1.19 -7.13 54.12
C LEU A 6 -1.15 -7.50 52.63
N PHE A 7 -2.26 -8.01 52.12
CA PHE A 7 -2.52 -8.07 50.68
C PHE A 7 -2.69 -6.64 50.17
N ALA A 8 -1.65 -6.11 49.52
CA ALA A 8 -1.76 -4.91 48.71
C ALA A 8 -2.54 -5.28 47.44
N SER A 9 -3.86 -5.12 47.49
CA SER A 9 -4.70 -5.09 46.30
C SER A 9 -4.32 -3.85 45.49
N LEU A 10 -3.43 -4.02 44.50
CA LEU A 10 -3.37 -3.08 43.38
C LEU A 10 -4.74 -3.13 42.71
N ALA A 11 -5.55 -2.10 42.96
CA ALA A 11 -6.73 -1.82 42.16
C ALA A 11 -6.22 -1.49 40.75
N ALA A 12 -6.28 -2.45 39.84
CA ALA A 12 -6.29 -2.18 38.42
C ALA A 12 -7.52 -1.31 38.15
N LEU A 13 -7.31 0.00 38.05
CA LEU A 13 -8.33 0.90 37.54
C LEU A 13 -8.65 0.42 36.12
N PRO A 14 -9.93 0.31 35.74
CA PRO A 14 -10.26 0.06 34.34
C PRO A 14 -9.70 1.25 33.56
N ALA A 15 -8.90 0.98 32.52
CA ALA A 15 -8.59 1.95 31.50
C ALA A 15 -9.90 2.27 30.77
N TYR A 16 -10.74 3.09 31.40
CA TYR A 16 -11.96 3.61 30.81
C TYR A 16 -11.55 4.49 29.63
N ALA A 17 -11.94 4.06 28.43
CA ALA A 17 -12.48 4.91 27.38
C ALA A 17 -11.77 6.26 27.24
N GLN A 18 -10.54 6.24 26.71
CA GLN A 18 -10.17 7.33 25.82
C GLN A 18 -11.09 7.14 24.62
N ASP A 19 -12.05 8.06 24.39
CA ASP A 19 -12.82 8.10 23.15
C ASP A 19 -11.83 7.88 22.01
N GLU A 20 -11.98 6.79 21.25
CA GLU A 20 -11.08 6.50 20.13
C GLU A 20 -10.97 7.77 19.29
N PRO A 21 -9.73 8.25 19.03
CA PRO A 21 -9.58 9.45 18.24
C PRO A 21 -10.33 9.24 16.92
N PRO A 22 -11.17 10.20 16.49
CA PRO A 22 -11.99 10.03 15.31
C PRO A 22 -11.07 9.65 14.15
N VAL A 23 -11.38 8.54 13.47
CA VAL A 23 -10.66 8.12 12.27
C VAL A 23 -10.62 9.32 11.34
N GLY A 24 -9.44 9.77 10.96
CA GLY A 24 -9.24 10.97 10.14
C GLY A 24 -8.29 10.67 8.99
N GLY A 25 -8.22 11.60 8.03
CA GLY A 25 -7.32 11.45 6.88
C GLY A 25 -7.73 10.29 5.97
N ILE A 26 -6.75 9.50 5.54
CA ILE A 26 -6.94 8.50 4.47
C ILE A 26 -7.96 7.41 4.81
N GLY A 27 -8.13 7.08 6.10
CA GLY A 27 -9.10 6.08 6.54
C GLY A 27 -10.56 6.45 6.24
N ARG A 28 -10.86 7.75 6.03
CA ARG A 28 -12.20 8.24 5.67
C ARG A 28 -12.40 8.49 4.19
N LEU A 29 -11.37 8.40 3.35
CA LEU A 29 -11.58 8.52 1.89
C LEU A 29 -12.42 7.36 1.38
N ALA A 30 -13.16 7.56 0.30
CA ALA A 30 -13.83 6.47 -0.37
C ALA A 30 -12.79 5.56 -1.05
N CYS A 31 -13.04 4.26 -1.07
CA CYS A 31 -12.18 3.29 -1.74
C CYS A 31 -11.95 3.59 -3.24
N SER A 32 -12.92 4.22 -3.91
CA SER A 32 -12.76 4.71 -5.28
C SER A 32 -11.71 5.81 -5.44
N GLU A 33 -11.43 6.59 -4.38
CA GLU A 33 -10.46 7.70 -4.43
C GLU A 33 -9.01 7.23 -4.29
N ILE A 34 -8.78 6.04 -3.71
CA ILE A 34 -7.43 5.49 -3.52
C ILE A 34 -7.08 4.39 -4.52
N THR A 35 -8.06 3.89 -5.29
CA THR A 35 -7.84 2.81 -6.25
C THR A 35 -7.49 3.34 -7.64
N GLY A 36 -6.65 2.60 -8.37
CA GLY A 36 -6.21 2.94 -9.73
C GLY A 36 -4.78 3.47 -9.81
N ALA A 37 -4.16 3.39 -11.00
CA ALA A 37 -2.75 3.73 -11.19
C ALA A 37 -2.43 5.21 -10.88
N ALA A 38 -3.37 6.11 -11.19
CA ALA A 38 -3.23 7.54 -10.88
C ALA A 38 -3.21 7.83 -9.36
N ASN A 39 -3.79 6.93 -8.56
CA ASN A 39 -3.95 7.09 -7.12
C ASN A 39 -2.91 6.28 -6.32
N ALA A 40 -1.85 5.79 -6.97
CA ALA A 40 -0.80 5.01 -6.31
C ALA A 40 -0.19 5.69 -5.05
N PRO A 41 0.03 7.03 -5.01
CA PRO A 41 0.50 7.69 -3.80
C PRO A 41 -0.49 7.59 -2.63
N TYR A 42 -1.80 7.69 -2.89
CA TYR A 42 -2.83 7.51 -1.87
C TYR A 42 -2.89 6.06 -1.40
N LEU A 43 -2.81 5.09 -2.32
CA LEU A 43 -2.75 3.68 -1.94
C LEU A 43 -1.53 3.37 -1.06
N ALA A 44 -0.37 3.95 -1.35
CA ALA A 44 0.83 3.82 -0.51
C ALA A 44 0.59 4.39 0.90
N GLN A 45 0.00 5.58 1.00
CA GLN A 45 -0.33 6.19 2.29
C GLN A 45 -1.39 5.37 3.08
N ALA A 46 -2.39 4.82 2.39
CA ALA A 46 -3.39 3.94 2.99
C ALA A 46 -2.74 2.68 3.57
N SER A 47 -1.71 2.18 2.90
CA SER A 47 -1.00 0.97 3.28
C SER A 47 -0.02 1.20 4.44
N ASP A 48 0.67 2.33 4.47
CA ASP A 48 1.46 2.76 5.64
C ASP A 48 0.57 2.89 6.89
N TRP A 49 -0.60 3.50 6.74
CA TRP A 49 -1.60 3.59 7.80
C TRP A 49 -2.09 2.20 8.24
N ALA A 50 -2.37 1.31 7.30
CA ALA A 50 -2.82 -0.06 7.59
C ALA A 50 -1.74 -0.92 8.26
N LEU A 51 -0.47 -0.77 7.88
CA LEU A 51 0.65 -1.41 8.56
C LEU A 51 0.72 -0.98 10.03
N GLY A 52 0.57 0.32 10.30
CA GLY A 52 0.47 0.83 11.67
C GLY A 52 -0.72 0.23 12.44
N TYR A 53 -1.87 0.06 11.77
CA TYR A 53 -3.04 -0.61 12.35
C TYR A 53 -2.75 -2.09 12.70
N MET A 54 -2.10 -2.85 11.81
CA MET A 54 -1.74 -4.25 12.07
C MET A 54 -0.72 -4.39 13.19
N ALA A 55 0.31 -3.54 13.19
CA ALA A 55 1.32 -3.49 14.25
C ALA A 55 0.65 -3.23 15.61
N GLY A 56 -0.32 -2.31 15.68
CA GLY A 56 -1.08 -2.05 16.90
C GLY A 56 -1.86 -3.28 17.41
N ARG A 57 -2.42 -4.10 16.51
CA ARG A 57 -3.09 -5.37 16.90
C ARG A 57 -2.10 -6.40 17.44
N ILE A 58 -0.93 -6.51 16.80
CA ILE A 58 0.16 -7.40 17.26
C ILE A 58 0.67 -6.96 18.64
N ASP A 59 0.90 -5.67 18.84
CA ASP A 59 1.32 -5.09 20.13
C ASP A 59 0.25 -5.29 21.22
N ALA A 60 -1.03 -5.34 20.84
CA ALA A 60 -2.13 -5.69 21.73
C ALA A 60 -2.22 -7.20 22.06
N GLY A 61 -1.32 -8.01 21.52
CA GLY A 61 -1.21 -9.45 21.81
C GLY A 61 -2.01 -10.35 20.87
N GLN A 62 -2.59 -9.80 19.80
CA GLN A 62 -3.22 -10.62 18.77
C GLN A 62 -2.18 -11.26 17.87
N SER A 63 -2.46 -12.48 17.40
CA SER A 63 -1.56 -13.24 16.54
C SER A 63 -2.28 -13.56 15.23
N PRO A 64 -1.58 -13.53 14.08
CA PRO A 64 -2.16 -13.99 12.83
C PRO A 64 -2.67 -15.42 12.96
N ALA A 65 -3.79 -15.70 12.30
CA ALA A 65 -4.42 -17.00 12.25
C ALA A 65 -3.47 -18.04 11.66
N GLU A 66 -3.51 -19.25 12.20
CA GLU A 66 -2.65 -20.34 11.73
C GLU A 66 -2.99 -20.71 10.29
N GLY A 67 -2.01 -20.61 9.39
CA GLY A 67 -2.16 -20.97 7.98
C GLY A 67 -2.65 -19.85 7.06
N GLU A 68 -2.78 -18.61 7.54
CA GLU A 68 -3.02 -17.46 6.65
C GLU A 68 -1.82 -17.25 5.73
N THR A 69 -2.10 -16.98 4.45
CA THR A 69 -1.08 -16.79 3.41
C THR A 69 -0.60 -15.36 3.31
N LEU A 70 -1.38 -14.41 3.81
CA LEU A 70 -1.11 -12.98 3.76
C LEU A 70 -0.39 -12.54 5.03
N SER A 71 0.73 -11.86 4.87
CA SER A 71 1.49 -11.31 5.98
C SER A 71 0.94 -9.95 6.40
N PRO A 72 0.69 -9.71 7.71
CA PRO A 72 0.38 -8.36 8.21
C PRO A 72 1.59 -7.43 8.20
N ASP A 73 2.80 -7.98 8.09
CA ASP A 73 4.07 -7.24 8.13
C ASP A 73 4.63 -6.98 6.73
N ASP A 74 4.12 -7.66 5.71
CA ASP A 74 4.51 -7.41 4.31
C ASP A 74 3.62 -6.32 3.71
N SER A 75 4.24 -5.18 3.41
CA SER A 75 3.58 -4.07 2.73
C SER A 75 2.89 -4.47 1.42
N VAL A 76 3.43 -5.44 0.67
CA VAL A 76 2.86 -5.87 -0.62
C VAL A 76 1.53 -6.59 -0.40
N ASP A 77 1.47 -7.51 0.58
CA ASP A 77 0.25 -8.24 0.93
C ASP A 77 -0.82 -7.28 1.46
N VAL A 78 -0.42 -6.32 2.31
CA VAL A 78 -1.30 -5.28 2.83
C VAL A 78 -1.87 -4.41 1.71
N ILE A 79 -1.02 -3.88 0.82
CA ILE A 79 -1.43 -3.08 -0.34
C ILE A 79 -2.40 -3.88 -1.21
N ALA A 80 -2.06 -5.13 -1.53
CA ALA A 80 -2.85 -5.98 -2.41
C ALA A 80 -4.23 -6.28 -1.79
N GLY A 81 -4.26 -6.64 -0.51
CA GLY A 81 -5.48 -6.92 0.24
C GLY A 81 -6.44 -5.72 0.27
N ILE A 82 -5.92 -4.54 0.63
CA ILE A 82 -6.70 -3.29 0.65
C ILE A 82 -7.19 -2.95 -0.75
N ALA A 83 -6.32 -3.04 -1.77
CA ALA A 83 -6.69 -2.70 -3.14
C ALA A 83 -7.77 -3.64 -3.70
N ILE A 84 -7.70 -4.95 -3.41
CA ILE A 84 -8.73 -5.92 -3.78
C ILE A 84 -10.05 -5.53 -3.12
N ARG A 85 -10.02 -5.30 -1.80
CA ARG A 85 -11.24 -4.99 -1.04
C ARG A 85 -11.88 -3.68 -1.50
N CYS A 86 -11.09 -2.66 -1.75
CA CYS A 86 -11.60 -1.39 -2.25
C CYS A 86 -12.20 -1.46 -3.66
N ARG A 87 -11.80 -2.43 -4.50
CA ARG A 87 -12.46 -2.67 -5.80
C ARG A 87 -13.83 -3.32 -5.64
N GLU A 88 -14.04 -4.11 -4.60
CA GLU A 88 -15.33 -4.76 -4.31
C GLU A 88 -16.35 -3.78 -3.72
N THR A 89 -15.88 -2.81 -2.94
CA THR A 89 -16.72 -1.83 -2.23
C THR A 89 -16.21 -0.40 -2.45
N PRO A 90 -16.38 0.18 -3.66
CA PRO A 90 -15.78 1.46 -4.02
C PRO A 90 -16.28 2.64 -3.17
N ASP A 91 -17.52 2.59 -2.70
CA ASP A 91 -18.12 3.67 -1.90
C ASP A 91 -17.86 3.52 -0.39
N ALA A 92 -17.27 2.40 0.04
CA ALA A 92 -16.92 2.19 1.45
C ALA A 92 -15.67 3.01 1.82
N PRO A 93 -15.53 3.44 3.08
CA PRO A 93 -14.33 4.12 3.53
C PRO A 93 -13.15 3.15 3.59
N VAL A 94 -11.94 3.65 3.35
CA VAL A 94 -10.70 2.85 3.35
C VAL A 94 -10.51 2.06 4.67
N ILE A 95 -10.93 2.62 5.81
CA ILE A 95 -10.88 1.93 7.11
C ILE A 95 -11.63 0.59 7.10
N ASP A 96 -12.75 0.50 6.39
CA ASP A 96 -13.52 -0.75 6.32
C ASP A 96 -12.78 -1.81 5.51
N ALA A 97 -12.04 -1.39 4.48
CA ALA A 97 -11.18 -2.29 3.73
C ALA A 97 -10.01 -2.82 4.58
N VAL A 98 -9.39 -1.95 5.38
CA VAL A 98 -8.31 -2.34 6.31
C VAL A 98 -8.82 -3.28 7.40
N ARG A 99 -9.96 -2.97 8.01
CA ARG A 99 -10.60 -3.82 9.02
C ARG A 99 -10.95 -5.20 8.44
N ALA A 100 -11.56 -5.26 7.25
CA ALA A 100 -11.86 -6.53 6.60
C ALA A 100 -10.61 -7.36 6.27
N TYR A 101 -9.51 -6.72 5.88
CA TYR A 101 -8.23 -7.41 5.68
C TYR A 101 -7.65 -7.91 7.02
N ALA A 102 -7.72 -7.12 8.08
CA ALA A 102 -7.29 -7.52 9.43
C ALA A 102 -8.13 -8.68 9.97
N ASP A 103 -9.45 -8.64 9.83
CA ASP A 103 -10.37 -9.70 10.28
C ASP A 103 -9.99 -11.05 9.70
N ARG A 104 -9.60 -11.06 8.42
CA ARG A 104 -9.11 -12.26 7.75
C ARG A 104 -7.80 -12.74 8.35
N ILE A 105 -6.83 -11.84 8.53
CA ILE A 105 -5.50 -12.23 9.01
C ILE A 105 -5.52 -12.73 10.45
N PHE A 106 -6.27 -12.07 11.32
CA PHE A 106 -6.29 -12.38 12.75
C PHE A 106 -7.40 -13.37 13.14
N ASP A 107 -8.29 -13.74 12.21
CA ASP A 107 -9.52 -14.52 12.46
C ASP A 107 -10.36 -13.93 13.63
N GLU A 108 -10.29 -12.61 13.78
CA GLU A 108 -10.92 -11.87 14.86
C GLU A 108 -11.39 -10.51 14.35
N THR A 109 -12.66 -10.18 14.61
CA THR A 109 -13.26 -8.93 14.19
C THR A 109 -12.53 -7.73 14.79
N ALA A 110 -12.08 -6.84 13.91
CA ALA A 110 -11.54 -5.54 14.21
C ALA A 110 -12.58 -4.72 14.99
N GLU A 111 -12.20 -4.32 16.19
CA GLU A 111 -13.02 -3.40 16.96
C GLU A 111 -13.01 -2.00 16.33
N GLY A 112 -14.15 -1.32 16.45
CA GLY A 112 -14.31 0.08 16.03
C GLY A 112 -15.72 0.40 15.56
N GLY A 113 -16.16 1.61 15.86
CA GLY A 113 -17.48 2.10 15.44
C GLY A 113 -17.63 2.26 13.92
N PRO A 114 -18.87 2.42 13.42
CA PRO A 114 -19.12 2.68 12.00
C PRO A 114 -18.44 3.99 11.58
N VAL A 115 -17.82 3.98 10.41
CA VAL A 115 -17.22 5.16 9.78
C VAL A 115 -17.90 5.39 8.45
N THR A 116 -18.16 6.64 8.11
CA THR A 116 -18.70 7.03 6.80
C THR A 116 -17.60 7.67 5.99
N ALA A 117 -17.52 7.30 4.70
CA ALA A 117 -16.62 7.95 3.77
C ALA A 117 -16.92 9.45 3.67
N ASP A 118 -15.87 10.25 3.55
CA ASP A 118 -15.99 11.68 3.28
C ASP A 118 -16.61 11.88 1.89
N PRO A 119 -17.41 12.96 1.71
CA PRO A 119 -17.90 13.30 0.38
C PRO A 119 -16.71 13.58 -0.54
N PRO A 120 -16.79 13.17 -1.82
CA PRO A 120 -15.71 13.39 -2.77
C PRO A 120 -15.39 14.88 -2.87
N ALA A 121 -14.11 15.20 -3.06
CA ALA A 121 -13.68 16.57 -3.23
C ALA A 121 -14.44 17.22 -4.41
N PRO A 122 -14.90 18.48 -4.30
CA PRO A 122 -15.52 19.16 -5.42
C PRO A 122 -14.52 19.23 -6.58
N PRO A 123 -15.00 19.12 -7.83
CA PRO A 123 -14.11 19.26 -8.98
C PRO A 123 -13.42 20.62 -8.91
N PRO A 124 -12.13 20.69 -9.30
CA PRO A 124 -11.44 21.97 -9.35
C PRO A 124 -12.22 22.93 -10.24
N ASP A 125 -12.39 24.17 -9.77
CA ASP A 125 -13.07 25.24 -10.49
C ASP A 125 -12.18 25.65 -11.66
N MET A 126 -12.21 24.87 -12.75
CA MET A 126 -11.41 25.14 -13.93
C MET A 126 -12.01 26.35 -14.64
N PRO A 127 -11.21 27.40 -14.92
CA PRO A 127 -11.67 28.47 -15.78
C PRO A 127 -12.12 27.87 -17.12
N PRO A 128 -13.16 28.42 -17.77
CA PRO A 128 -13.63 27.91 -19.04
C PRO A 128 -12.45 27.84 -20.02
N GLU A 129 -12.29 26.69 -20.67
CA GLU A 129 -11.23 26.47 -21.65
C GLU A 129 -11.34 27.58 -22.70
N PRO A 130 -10.28 28.36 -22.95
CA PRO A 130 -10.34 29.41 -23.96
C PRO A 130 -10.64 28.75 -25.31
N GLU A 131 -11.71 29.18 -25.96
CA GLU A 131 -12.04 28.73 -27.32
C GLU A 131 -10.84 28.99 -28.23
N ALA A 132 -10.09 27.94 -28.55
CA ALA A 132 -9.02 28.04 -29.53
C ALA A 132 -9.63 28.49 -30.86
N PRO A 133 -9.08 29.52 -31.53
CA PRO A 133 -9.52 29.88 -32.87
C PRO A 133 -9.40 28.65 -33.78
N ARG A 134 -10.54 28.15 -34.28
CA ARG A 134 -10.55 27.15 -35.34
C ARG A 134 -10.18 27.84 -36.65
N GLU A 135 -8.90 28.09 -36.85
CA GLU A 135 -8.35 28.32 -38.19
C GLU A 135 -7.37 27.19 -38.50
N THR A 136 -7.90 26.19 -39.21
CA THR A 136 -7.11 25.20 -39.93
C THR A 136 -6.49 25.88 -41.14
N ASP A 137 -5.24 26.32 -41.03
CA ASP A 137 -4.37 26.41 -42.19
C ASP A 137 -3.47 25.17 -42.22
N ALA A 138 -3.68 24.35 -43.24
CA ALA A 138 -2.82 23.21 -43.49
C ALA A 138 -1.39 23.71 -43.72
N PRO A 139 -0.36 23.07 -43.13
CA PRO A 139 1.02 23.45 -43.41
C PRO A 139 1.30 23.30 -44.92
N PRO A 140 2.12 24.20 -45.51
CA PRO A 140 2.44 24.11 -46.94
C PRO A 140 3.10 22.75 -47.25
N PRO A 141 2.88 22.20 -48.46
CA PRO A 141 3.52 20.95 -48.85
C PRO A 141 5.04 21.09 -48.78
N ARG A 142 5.72 20.12 -48.15
CA ARG A 142 7.19 20.05 -48.16
C ARG A 142 7.67 19.81 -49.60
N PRO A 143 8.75 20.45 -50.05
CA PRO A 143 9.39 20.11 -51.33
C PRO A 143 9.95 18.67 -51.28
N ASP A 144 9.67 17.90 -52.34
CA ASP A 144 10.01 16.47 -52.51
C ASP A 144 11.50 16.21 -52.86
N ASP A 145 12.41 17.13 -52.60
CA ASP A 145 13.81 16.98 -53.00
C ASP A 145 14.69 16.48 -51.84
N LEU A 146 14.43 15.25 -51.37
CA LEU A 146 15.41 14.45 -50.62
C LEU A 146 15.25 12.96 -50.96
N THR A 147 15.35 12.63 -52.25
CA THR A 147 15.57 11.26 -52.72
C THR A 147 16.98 11.11 -53.32
N GLU A 148 18.03 11.50 -52.59
CA GLU A 148 19.39 11.11 -52.97
C GLU A 148 20.38 11.18 -51.79
N ALA A 149 20.27 10.26 -50.82
CA ALA A 149 21.37 9.86 -49.93
C ALA A 149 20.97 8.64 -49.07
N ALA A 150 20.57 7.54 -49.71
CA ALA A 150 20.51 6.23 -49.06
C ALA A 150 21.29 5.22 -49.92
N ALA A 151 22.55 5.57 -50.18
CA ALA A 151 23.55 4.64 -50.66
C ALA A 151 24.88 5.07 -50.03
N ASN A 152 25.50 4.14 -49.29
CA ASN A 152 26.77 4.23 -48.56
C ASN A 152 26.66 4.67 -47.09
N ASP A 153 26.44 3.71 -46.19
CA ASP A 153 27.53 3.31 -45.29
C ASP A 153 27.32 1.85 -44.82
N PRO A 154 28.29 0.95 -45.05
CA PRO A 154 28.35 -0.38 -44.46
C PRO A 154 28.97 -0.31 -43.04
N GLU A 155 28.66 -1.30 -42.20
CA GLU A 155 29.41 -1.66 -40.99
C GLU A 155 29.24 -0.76 -39.75
N GLY A 156 28.56 -1.31 -38.74
CA GLY A 156 28.47 -0.77 -37.38
C GLY A 156 27.76 -1.76 -36.45
N ASP A 157 28.11 -3.04 -36.59
CA ASP A 157 27.72 -4.13 -35.70
C ASP A 157 28.59 -4.05 -34.45
N GLU A 158 28.17 -3.28 -33.46
CA GLU A 158 28.73 -3.31 -32.11
C GLU A 158 27.57 -3.28 -31.10
N ARG A 159 26.96 -4.45 -30.90
CA ARG A 159 26.22 -4.75 -29.66
C ARG A 159 27.29 -5.10 -28.61
N PRO A 160 27.45 -4.35 -27.51
CA PRO A 160 28.20 -4.87 -26.39
C PRO A 160 27.43 -6.06 -25.81
N SER A 161 28.04 -7.22 -26.04
CA SER A 161 27.71 -8.52 -25.46
C SER A 161 27.89 -8.50 -23.95
N ASP A 162 26.92 -9.10 -23.27
CA ASP A 162 27.03 -9.89 -22.04
C ASP A 162 28.34 -9.73 -21.27
N GLU A 163 28.32 -8.92 -20.20
CA GLU A 163 29.27 -9.08 -19.11
C GLU A 163 28.77 -10.21 -18.22
N ASP A 164 29.38 -11.37 -18.44
CA ASP A 164 29.46 -12.50 -17.54
C ASP A 164 29.81 -12.04 -16.11
N VAL A 165 28.90 -12.25 -15.17
CA VAL A 165 29.19 -12.23 -13.74
C VAL A 165 29.15 -13.67 -13.27
N ASP A 166 30.22 -14.39 -13.55
CA ASP A 166 30.56 -15.63 -12.85
C ASP A 166 31.55 -15.36 -11.71
N ASP A 167 31.47 -16.25 -10.71
CA ASP A 167 32.53 -16.57 -9.73
C ASP A 167 32.84 -15.50 -8.65
N ASP A 168 32.98 -15.80 -7.36
CA ASP A 168 33.17 -17.05 -6.63
C ASP A 168 33.09 -16.68 -5.12
N ALA A 169 32.65 -17.60 -4.28
CA ALA A 169 33.23 -17.89 -2.95
C ALA A 169 32.23 -18.63 -2.05
N GLU A 170 32.37 -19.94 -2.10
CA GLU A 170 32.22 -20.87 -0.99
C GLU A 170 32.44 -20.26 0.41
N GLN A 171 31.56 -20.57 1.37
CA GLN A 171 31.99 -20.92 2.72
C GLN A 171 30.94 -21.76 3.47
N SER A 172 31.16 -23.07 3.35
CA SER A 172 31.06 -24.16 4.33
C SER A 172 29.81 -24.39 5.22
N PRO A 173 29.43 -25.67 5.37
CA PRO A 173 28.45 -26.13 6.35
C PRO A 173 29.09 -26.23 7.74
N ALA A 174 28.34 -25.90 8.78
CA ALA A 174 28.64 -26.35 10.13
C ALA A 174 27.57 -27.37 10.54
N GLU A 175 27.94 -28.64 10.36
CA GLU A 175 27.45 -29.74 11.17
C GLU A 175 27.57 -29.37 12.66
N GLY A 176 26.45 -29.47 13.38
CA GLY A 176 26.40 -29.40 14.83
C GLY A 176 25.59 -30.57 15.36
N ALA A 177 26.14 -31.78 15.24
CA ALA A 177 25.74 -32.93 16.05
C ALA A 177 26.50 -32.90 17.37
N GLY A 178 25.80 -33.03 18.50
CA GLY A 178 26.42 -33.47 19.76
C GLY A 178 25.71 -33.03 21.06
N THR A 179 25.07 -34.01 21.72
CA THR A 179 25.12 -34.33 23.18
C THR A 179 24.75 -33.21 24.17
N ASP A 180 23.76 -33.35 25.05
CA ASP A 180 23.44 -34.42 26.03
C ASP A 180 21.91 -34.52 26.25
#